data_AF-A0A2M7D035-F1
#
_entry.id   AF-A0A2M7D035-F1
#
_cell.length_a   1.000
_cell.length_b   1.000
_cell.length_c   1.000
_cell.angle_alpha   90.00
_cell.angle_beta   90.00
_cell.angle_gamma   90.00
#
_symmetry.space_group_name_H-M   'P 1'
#
loop_
_entity.id
_entity.type
_entity.pdbx_description
1 polymer ?
#
loop_
_entity_poly.entity_id
_entity_poly.type
_entity_poly.pdbx_seq_one_letter_code
_entity_poly.pdbx_strand_id
1 'polypeptide(L)'
;MSATAASALADALRLLEVPATVPLARSARFPDDITILLRLVAGDQAALQQAQTDTAQSAAVLLDAAEFYLVQVAFTPANDSFRVLAVNRDFASARIREHYRLLVSWLHPDRNADAWQTIYLDRVNEAWRDLREDAERA
;
A
#
# COMPACT_ATOMS: atom_id res chain seq x y z
N MET A 1 -11.14 3.55 26.35
CA MET A 1 -11.60 3.31 24.96
C MET A 1 -10.37 2.89 24.19
N SER A 2 -10.16 1.58 23.99
CA SER A 2 -8.97 1.08 23.31
C SER A 2 -8.99 1.54 21.86
N ALA A 3 -7.94 2.23 21.42
CA ALA A 3 -7.72 2.55 20.02
C ALA A 3 -7.79 1.25 19.24
N THR A 4 -8.78 1.11 18.36
CA THR A 4 -8.85 -0.04 17.48
C THR A 4 -7.75 0.20 16.46
N ALA A 5 -6.62 -0.50 16.58
CA ALA A 5 -5.54 -0.39 15.62
C ALA A 5 -6.10 -0.58 14.20
N ALA A 6 -5.64 0.24 13.26
CA ALA A 6 -6.02 0.15 11.86
C ALA A 6 -5.89 -1.30 11.37
N SER A 7 -6.93 -1.83 10.73
CA SER A 7 -7.00 -3.23 10.29
C SER A 7 -5.87 -3.54 9.31
N ALA A 8 -5.60 -2.62 8.37
CA ALA A 8 -4.48 -2.75 7.44
C ALA A 8 -3.12 -2.87 8.14
N LEU A 9 -2.90 -2.12 9.21
CA LEU A 9 -1.64 -2.13 9.94
C LEU A 9 -1.47 -3.41 10.76
N ALA A 10 -2.55 -3.88 11.39
CA ALA A 10 -2.55 -5.17 12.08
C ALA A 10 -2.28 -6.33 11.10
N ASP A 11 -2.88 -6.30 9.91
CA ASP A 11 -2.64 -7.29 8.86
C ASP A 11 -1.19 -7.24 8.35
N ALA A 12 -0.62 -6.05 8.16
CA ALA A 12 0.77 -5.88 7.76
C ALA A 12 1.76 -6.41 8.80
N LEU A 13 1.55 -6.09 10.08
CA LEU A 13 2.37 -6.60 11.19
C LEU A 13 2.29 -8.12 11.29
N ARG A 14 1.07 -8.70 11.19
CA ARG A 14 0.88 -10.15 11.19
C ARG A 14 1.55 -10.81 9.98
N LEU A 15 1.48 -10.20 8.80
CA LEU A 15 2.09 -10.73 7.59
C LEU A 15 3.62 -10.77 7.70
N LEU A 16 4.21 -9.75 8.33
CA LEU A 16 5.64 -9.68 8.60
C LEU A 16 6.08 -10.76 9.60
N GLU A 17 5.28 -10.99 10.66
CA GLU A 17 5.54 -12.03 11.66
C GLU A 17 5.33 -13.46 11.10
N VAL A 18 4.30 -13.64 10.25
CA VAL A 18 3.91 -14.94 9.69
C VAL A 18 3.83 -14.89 8.15
N PRO A 19 4.98 -14.88 7.43
CA PRO A 19 5.01 -14.76 5.97
C PRO A 19 4.27 -15.87 5.21
N ALA A 20 4.04 -17.03 5.84
CA ALA A 20 3.25 -18.11 5.27
C ALA A 20 1.80 -17.71 4.93
N THR A 21 1.31 -16.58 5.45
CA THR A 21 -0.03 -16.05 5.19
C THR A 21 -0.13 -15.17 3.94
N VAL A 22 0.98 -14.91 3.22
CA VAL A 22 1.00 -14.08 2.00
C VAL A 22 -0.01 -14.52 0.93
N PRO A 23 -0.16 -15.83 0.60
CA PRO A 23 -1.14 -16.26 -0.39
C PRO A 23 -2.59 -15.89 -0.03
N LEU A 24 -2.93 -15.91 1.26
CA LEU A 24 -4.25 -15.52 1.75
C LEU A 24 -4.46 -14.01 1.62
N ALA A 25 -3.47 -13.20 1.99
CA ALA A 25 -3.54 -11.75 1.83
C ALA A 25 -3.64 -11.31 0.35
N ARG A 26 -3.05 -12.09 -0.58
CA ARG A 26 -3.13 -11.86 -2.02
C ARG A 26 -4.53 -12.04 -2.60
N SER A 27 -5.32 -12.97 -2.07
CA SER A 27 -6.69 -13.22 -2.53
C SER A 27 -7.75 -12.42 -1.76
N ALA A 28 -7.41 -11.92 -0.57
CA ALA A 28 -8.31 -11.11 0.24
C ALA A 28 -8.54 -9.72 -0.36
N ARG A 29 -9.74 -9.16 -0.10
CA ARG A 29 -10.04 -7.74 -0.27
C ARG A 29 -9.08 -6.92 0.59
N PHE A 30 -8.63 -5.77 0.11
CA PHE A 30 -7.84 -4.87 0.95
C PHE A 30 -8.71 -4.30 2.08
N PRO A 31 -8.16 -4.13 3.29
CA PRO A 31 -8.84 -3.39 4.34
C PRO A 31 -9.19 -1.97 3.86
N ASP A 32 -10.34 -1.44 4.28
CA ASP A 32 -10.84 -0.14 3.81
C ASP A 32 -9.96 1.04 4.23
N ASP A 33 -9.08 0.81 5.21
CA ASP A 33 -8.09 1.75 5.76
C ASP A 33 -6.66 1.53 5.22
N ILE A 34 -6.46 0.72 4.17
CA ILE A 34 -5.15 0.43 3.56
C ILE A 34 -4.32 1.68 3.18
N THR A 35 -4.98 2.81 2.97
CA THR A 35 -4.33 4.12 2.77
C THR A 35 -3.32 4.44 3.87
N ILE A 36 -3.50 3.94 5.10
CA ILE A 36 -2.52 4.11 6.18
C ILE A 36 -1.15 3.54 5.80
N LEU A 37 -1.09 2.35 5.19
CA LEU A 37 0.18 1.73 4.78
C LEU A 37 0.88 2.57 3.71
N LEU A 38 0.11 3.08 2.75
CA LEU A 38 0.62 3.96 1.69
C LEU A 38 1.18 5.27 2.25
N ARG A 39 0.52 5.86 3.24
CA ARG A 39 1.00 7.07 3.91
C ARG A 39 2.30 6.81 4.67
N LEU A 40 2.41 5.67 5.35
CA LEU A 40 3.64 5.29 6.06
C LEU A 40 4.83 5.21 5.09
N VAL A 41 4.71 4.43 4.01
CA VAL A 41 5.82 4.28 3.04
C VAL A 41 6.10 5.55 2.24
N ALA A 42 5.11 6.44 2.05
CA ALA A 42 5.32 7.75 1.45
C ALA A 42 6.05 8.74 2.37
N GLY A 43 6.25 8.39 3.66
CA GLY A 43 6.97 9.19 4.64
C GLY A 43 6.11 10.20 5.41
N ASP A 44 4.80 9.98 5.50
CA ASP A 44 3.89 10.82 6.28
C ASP A 44 4.17 10.68 7.79
N GLN A 45 4.74 11.73 8.38
CA GLN A 45 5.13 11.75 9.79
C GLN A 45 3.95 11.70 10.75
N ALA A 46 2.80 12.29 10.39
CA ALA A 46 1.62 12.27 11.25
C ALA A 46 1.00 10.87 11.28
N ALA A 47 0.94 10.19 10.13
CA ALA A 47 0.52 8.80 10.05
C ALA A 47 1.43 7.88 10.88
N LEU A 48 2.75 8.09 10.79
CA LEU A 48 3.74 7.31 11.54
C LEU A 48 3.58 7.49 13.06
N GLN A 49 3.49 8.73 13.54
CA GLN A 49 3.31 9.02 14.97
C GLN A 49 2.01 8.41 15.52
N GLN A 50 0.92 8.49 14.76
CA GLN A 50 -0.34 7.88 15.14
C GLN A 50 -0.23 6.36 15.20
N ALA A 51 0.36 5.73 14.18
CA ALA A 51 0.57 4.28 14.13
C ALA A 51 1.44 3.77 15.30
N GLN A 52 2.50 4.50 15.68
CA GLN A 52 3.32 4.18 16.85
C GLN A 52 2.53 4.24 18.15
N THR A 53 1.66 5.25 18.28
CA THR A 53 0.79 5.41 19.46
C THR A 53 -0.23 4.27 19.56
N ASP A 54 -0.85 3.89 18.44
CA ASP A 54 -1.92 2.88 18.42
C ASP A 54 -1.42 1.45 18.58
N THR A 55 -0.19 1.16 18.15
CA THR A 55 0.36 -0.20 18.11
C THR A 55 1.50 -0.45 19.11
N ALA A 56 2.05 0.61 19.71
CA ALA A 56 3.27 0.58 20.50
C ALA A 56 4.51 -0.02 19.77
N GLN A 57 4.50 -0.04 18.44
CA GLN A 57 5.62 -0.52 17.63
C GLN A 57 6.62 0.60 17.31
N SER A 58 7.85 0.21 16.97
CA SER A 58 8.88 1.15 16.51
C SER A 58 8.60 1.63 15.08
N ALA A 59 9.12 2.80 14.72
CA ALA A 59 8.97 3.33 13.36
C ALA A 59 9.54 2.37 12.30
N ALA A 60 10.68 1.74 12.58
CA ALA A 60 11.30 0.77 11.68
C ALA A 60 10.37 -0.42 11.40
N VAL A 61 9.79 -1.03 12.44
CA VAL A 61 8.87 -2.18 12.30
C VAL A 61 7.62 -1.80 11.50
N LEU A 62 7.08 -0.59 11.72
CA LEU A 62 5.90 -0.12 11.00
C LEU A 62 6.17 0.11 9.52
N LEU A 63 7.32 0.70 9.19
CA LEU A 63 7.74 0.92 7.81
C LEU A 63 8.03 -0.41 7.11
N ASP A 64 8.78 -1.32 7.76
CA ASP A 64 9.08 -2.66 7.24
C ASP A 64 7.79 -3.46 6.99
N ALA A 65 6.82 -3.41 7.93
CA ALA A 65 5.54 -4.10 7.76
C ALA A 65 4.73 -3.53 6.59
N ALA A 66 4.64 -2.20 6.47
CA ALA A 66 3.91 -1.55 5.39
C ALA A 66 4.54 -1.84 4.02
N GLU A 67 5.87 -1.72 3.91
CA GLU A 67 6.61 -2.04 2.69
C GLU A 67 6.47 -3.52 2.33
N PHE A 68 6.69 -4.43 3.29
CA PHE A 68 6.56 -5.86 3.06
C PHE A 68 5.16 -6.23 2.59
N TYR A 69 4.11 -5.68 3.20
CA TYR A 69 2.74 -5.90 2.76
C TYR A 69 2.54 -5.46 1.31
N LEU A 70 2.94 -4.23 0.95
CA LEU A 70 2.72 -3.72 -0.41
C LEU A 70 3.51 -4.52 -1.45
N VAL A 71 4.79 -4.80 -1.20
CA VAL A 71 5.62 -5.59 -2.10
C VAL A 71 5.06 -7.00 -2.29
N GLN A 72 4.69 -7.67 -1.19
CA GLN A 72 4.21 -9.04 -1.26
C GLN A 72 2.78 -9.16 -1.79
N VAL A 73 1.91 -8.18 -1.54
CA VAL A 73 0.46 -8.30 -1.79
C VAL A 73 0.02 -7.51 -3.02
N ALA A 74 0.56 -6.31 -3.24
CA ALA A 74 0.16 -5.41 -4.34
C ALA A 74 1.02 -5.58 -5.60
N PHE A 75 2.32 -5.89 -5.48
CA PHE A 75 3.23 -5.94 -6.63
C PHE A 75 3.56 -7.34 -7.17
N THR A 76 2.69 -8.33 -6.96
CA THR A 76 2.83 -9.64 -7.62
C THR A 76 2.61 -9.51 -9.13
N PRO A 77 3.36 -10.21 -10.00
CA PRO A 77 3.19 -10.11 -11.46
C PRO A 77 1.78 -10.42 -11.99
N ALA A 78 1.00 -11.23 -11.28
CA ALA A 78 -0.35 -11.63 -11.69
C ALA A 78 -1.45 -10.63 -11.27
N ASN A 79 -1.09 -9.54 -10.60
CA ASN A 79 -2.06 -8.57 -10.09
C ASN A 79 -2.58 -7.64 -11.19
N ASP A 80 -3.88 -7.36 -11.15
CA ASP A 80 -4.54 -6.35 -11.99
C ASP A 80 -4.24 -4.91 -11.54
N SER A 81 -4.66 -3.94 -12.35
CA SER A 81 -4.40 -2.51 -12.11
C SER A 81 -4.99 -1.99 -10.78
N PHE A 82 -6.10 -2.57 -10.30
CA PHE A 82 -6.66 -2.23 -8.97
C PHE A 82 -5.74 -2.73 -7.84
N ARG A 83 -5.27 -3.97 -7.96
CA ARG A 83 -4.36 -4.59 -6.99
C ARG A 83 -3.01 -3.88 -6.94
N VAL A 84 -2.44 -3.50 -8.09
CA VAL A 84 -1.18 -2.75 -8.18
C VAL A 84 -1.28 -1.38 -7.49
N LEU A 85 -2.44 -0.71 -7.57
CA LEU A 85 -2.68 0.56 -6.88
C LEU A 85 -3.15 0.42 -5.42
N ALA A 86 -3.18 -0.80 -4.89
CA ALA A 86 -3.67 -1.09 -3.54
C ALA A 86 -5.08 -0.53 -3.28
N VAL A 87 -6.01 -0.71 -4.22
CA VAL A 87 -7.41 -0.26 -4.12
C VAL A 87 -8.40 -1.40 -4.33
N ASN A 88 -9.57 -1.28 -3.70
CA ASN A 88 -10.73 -2.12 -4.03
C ASN A 88 -11.52 -1.50 -5.19
N ARG A 89 -12.26 -2.32 -5.94
CA ARG A 89 -12.99 -1.91 -7.16
C ARG A 89 -14.12 -0.91 -6.90
N ASP A 90 -14.61 -0.85 -5.67
CA ASP A 90 -15.67 0.06 -5.20
C ASP A 90 -15.13 1.38 -4.63
N PHE A 91 -13.81 1.58 -4.60
CA PHE A 91 -13.22 2.84 -4.14
C PHE A 91 -13.51 3.98 -5.12
N ALA A 92 -13.87 5.15 -4.57
CA ALA A 92 -14.09 6.35 -5.36
C ALA A 92 -12.82 6.78 -6.10
N SER A 93 -12.95 7.35 -7.30
CA SER A 93 -11.83 7.78 -8.15
C SER A 93 -10.89 8.76 -7.44
N ALA A 94 -11.40 9.58 -6.52
CA ALA A 94 -10.59 10.47 -5.70
C ALA A 94 -9.59 9.71 -4.80
N ARG A 95 -10.03 8.60 -4.20
CA ARG A 95 -9.18 7.73 -3.38
C ARG A 95 -8.17 6.95 -4.23
N ILE A 96 -8.56 6.48 -5.41
CA ILE A 96 -7.62 5.84 -6.36
C ILE A 96 -6.50 6.82 -6.74
N ARG A 97 -6.84 8.08 -7.04
CA ARG A 97 -5.86 9.13 -7.35
C ARG A 97 -4.94 9.44 -6.17
N GLU A 98 -5.47 9.43 -4.94
CA GLU A 98 -4.66 9.59 -3.73
C GLU A 98 -3.64 8.46 -3.59
N HIS A 99 -4.07 7.21 -3.75
CA HIS A 99 -3.19 6.04 -3.67
C HIS A 99 -2.07 6.10 -4.71
N TYR A 100 -2.40 6.45 -5.95
CA TYR A 100 -1.41 6.66 -7.01
C TYR A 100 -0.34 7.69 -6.59
N ARG A 101 -0.74 8.84 -6.05
CA ARG A 101 0.21 9.88 -5.60
C ARG A 101 1.12 9.40 -4.48
N LEU A 102 0.58 8.67 -3.52
CA LEU A 102 1.36 8.11 -2.41
C LEU A 102 2.36 7.07 -2.92
N LEU A 103 1.95 6.19 -3.83
CA LEU A 103 2.82 5.18 -4.43
C LEU A 103 3.94 5.79 -5.26
N VAL A 104 3.65 6.78 -6.10
CA VAL A 104 4.68 7.51 -6.85
C VAL A 104 5.64 8.23 -5.91
N SER A 105 5.13 8.86 -4.84
CA SER A 105 5.98 9.52 -3.84
C SER A 105 6.91 8.53 -3.13
N TRP A 106 6.46 7.31 -2.86
CA TRP A 106 7.28 6.27 -2.23
C TRP A 106 8.32 5.68 -3.20
N LEU A 107 7.91 5.37 -4.43
CA LEU A 107 8.75 4.67 -5.43
C LEU A 107 9.60 5.61 -6.28
N HIS A 108 9.62 6.92 -6.00
CA HIS A 108 10.35 7.89 -6.80
C HIS A 108 11.87 7.63 -6.72
N PRO A 109 12.59 7.59 -7.87
CA PRO A 109 14.02 7.26 -7.91
C PRO A 109 14.89 8.27 -7.16
N ASP A 110 14.47 9.55 -7.08
CA ASP A 110 15.20 10.57 -6.31
C ASP A 110 15.25 10.26 -4.81
N ARG A 111 14.34 9.41 -4.30
CA ARG A 111 14.31 9.02 -2.89
C ARG A 111 15.08 7.72 -2.64
N ASN A 112 15.17 6.85 -3.64
CA ASN A 112 15.88 5.58 -3.57
C ASN A 112 16.26 5.12 -5.00
N ALA A 113 17.54 4.81 -5.23
CA ALA A 113 18.07 4.51 -6.57
C ALA A 113 18.01 3.01 -6.94
N ASP A 114 17.20 2.21 -6.26
CA ASP A 114 17.19 0.77 -6.44
C ASP A 114 16.39 0.34 -7.67
N ALA A 115 16.95 -0.62 -8.43
CA ALA A 115 16.36 -1.08 -9.69
C ALA A 115 14.93 -1.65 -9.56
N TRP A 116 14.58 -2.21 -8.40
CA TRP A 116 13.25 -2.78 -8.18
C TRP A 116 12.16 -1.72 -8.04
N GLN A 117 12.48 -0.53 -7.51
CA GLN A 117 11.52 0.56 -7.34
C GLN A 117 11.13 1.16 -8.69
N THR A 118 12.08 1.30 -9.61
CA THR A 118 11.80 1.71 -10.99
C THR A 118 10.80 0.76 -11.66
N ILE A 119 11.01 -0.56 -11.51
CA ILE A 119 10.09 -1.57 -12.06
C ILE A 119 8.68 -1.41 -11.48
N TYR A 120 8.55 -1.19 -10.16
CA TYR A 120 7.24 -1.00 -9.54
C TYR A 120 6.61 0.35 -9.88
N LEU A 121 7.41 1.41 -10.03
CA LEU A 121 6.94 2.72 -10.44
C LEU A 121 6.32 2.68 -11.84
N ASP A 122 6.98 1.99 -12.79
CA ASP A 122 6.45 1.80 -14.14
C ASP A 122 5.10 1.07 -14.12
N ARG A 123 5.00 0.00 -13.32
CA ARG A 123 3.74 -0.75 -13.14
C ARG A 123 2.64 0.09 -12.50
N VAL A 124 2.97 0.94 -11.53
CA VAL A 124 2.01 1.87 -10.91
C VAL A 124 1.51 2.90 -11.93
N ASN A 125 2.39 3.42 -12.80
CA ASN A 125 2.03 4.35 -13.86
C ASN A 125 1.17 3.72 -14.95
N GLU A 126 1.46 2.47 -15.33
CA GLU A 126 0.63 1.68 -16.24
C GLU A 126 -0.77 1.44 -15.65
N ALA A 127 -0.83 0.92 -14.43
CA ALA A 127 -2.09 0.65 -13.74
C ALA A 127 -2.99 1.90 -13.60
N TRP A 128 -2.41 3.06 -13.26
CA TRP A 128 -3.16 4.32 -13.18
C TRP A 128 -3.72 4.76 -14.54
N ARG A 129 -2.96 4.56 -15.62
CA ARG A 129 -3.40 4.89 -16.98
C ARG A 129 -4.59 4.04 -17.38
N ASP A 130 -4.52 2.72 -17.17
CA ASP A 130 -5.60 1.79 -17.51
C ASP A 130 -6.90 2.17 -16.80
N LEU A 131 -6.85 2.38 -15.48
CA LEU A 131 -8.04 2.73 -14.70
C LEU A 131 -8.63 4.10 -15.08
N ARG A 132 -7.79 5.06 -15.47
CA ARG A 132 -8.26 6.37 -15.91
C ARG A 132 -8.96 6.26 -17.26
N GLU A 133 -8.39 5.54 -18.21
CA GLU A 133 -9.01 5.34 -19.52
C GLU A 133 -10.31 4.54 -19.42
N ASP A 134 -10.35 3.50 -18.60
CA ASP A 134 -11.58 2.73 -18.37
C ASP A 134 -12.70 3.59 -17.76
N ALA A 135 -12.36 4.48 -16.84
CA ALA A 135 -13.32 5.44 -16.26
C ALA A 135 -13.79 6.51 -17.26
N GLU A 136 -12.97 6.88 -18.24
CA GLU A 136 -13.33 7.83 -19.29
C GLU A 136 -14.21 7.19 -20.39
N ARG A 137 -14.15 5.86 -20.54
CA ARG A 137 -14.95 5.10 -21.52
C ARG A 137 -16.32 4.64 -21.00
N ALA A 138 -16.54 4.62 -19.68
CA ALA A 138 -17.76 4.15 -19.02
C ALA A 138 -18.83 5.25 -18.91
#